data_AF-A0A1G8GG53-F1
#
_entry.id   AF-A0A1G8GG53-F1
#
_cell.length_a   1.000
_cell.length_b   1.000
_cell.length_c   1.000
_cell.angle_alpha   90.00
_cell.angle_beta   90.00
_cell.angle_gamma   90.00
#
_symmetry.space_group_name_H-M   'P 1'
#
loop_
_entity.id
_entity.type
_entity.pdbx_description
1 polymer ?
#
loop_
_entity_poly.entity_id
_entity_poly.type
_entity_poly.pdbx_seq_one_letter_code
_entity_poly.pdbx_strand_id
1 'polypeptide(L)'
;MLSRHDLLGIESPCTEKGSISSSRSGGRKLRALTVGVAAASLVILPAGTAFAQPDGSDSGGSAQPSETMPPRPDSDGPNANAPQSRKQAENDPGAAALPGCADYWNPQLDSWFMVCGRILDKYNELGGVDGPLGLPTSDELTNPDGVGKRTSFTNDSSIYWSPASDAHQIGGAIGAEWARKGWETGAHGYPVSDELNAQDGTGRYNTFQGNSDIYWHPNTGTSAFAVWGEIRQAWLESGAEAGRFGFPVSNEFEIEGGWAQHFQNGTLEWRPGGPAVPSGELPSLFPSGSAN
;
A
#
# COMPACT_ATOMS: atom_id res chain seq x y z
N MET A 1 -55.54 4.67 -9.08
CA MET A 1 -56.11 4.63 -10.45
C MET A 1 -54.92 4.46 -11.38
N LEU A 2 -54.71 3.44 -12.20
CA LEU A 2 -55.41 2.24 -12.68
C LEU A 2 -54.52 1.01 -12.32
N SER A 3 -54.81 -0.27 -12.58
CA SER A 3 -56.01 -1.13 -12.57
C SER A 3 -55.45 -2.53 -12.85
N ARG A 4 -55.83 -3.51 -12.02
CA ARG A 4 -55.55 -4.94 -12.22
C ARG A 4 -56.17 -5.44 -13.54
N HIS A 5 -55.57 -6.48 -14.12
CA HIS A 5 -56.28 -7.53 -14.84
C HIS A 5 -55.75 -8.90 -14.42
N ASP A 6 -56.70 -9.74 -13.99
CA ASP A 6 -56.59 -11.16 -13.68
C ASP A 6 -56.48 -12.03 -14.96
N LEU A 7 -55.88 -13.24 -14.87
CA LEU A 7 -56.55 -14.54 -15.12
C LEU A 7 -55.55 -15.71 -15.38
N LEU A 8 -55.47 -16.60 -14.38
CA LEU A 8 -55.59 -18.07 -14.35
C LEU A 8 -55.19 -19.00 -15.54
N GLY A 9 -54.60 -20.14 -15.13
CA GLY A 9 -54.56 -21.45 -15.82
C GLY A 9 -53.28 -21.65 -16.63
N ILE A 10 -52.58 -22.80 -16.70
CA ILE A 10 -53.04 -24.20 -16.78
C ILE A 10 -51.83 -25.15 -16.51
N GLU A 11 -52.15 -26.43 -16.36
CA GLU A 11 -51.46 -27.59 -15.78
C GLU A 11 -50.10 -28.08 -16.37
N SER A 12 -49.36 -28.82 -15.54
CA SER A 12 -48.15 -29.65 -15.84
C SER A 12 -48.45 -30.84 -16.79
N PRO A 13 -47.43 -31.50 -17.41
CA PRO A 13 -46.76 -32.64 -16.73
C PRO A 13 -45.29 -32.99 -17.14
N CYS A 14 -44.62 -33.65 -16.18
CA CYS A 14 -43.66 -34.77 -16.23
C CYS A 14 -42.46 -34.88 -17.21
N THR A 15 -41.40 -35.52 -16.64
CA THR A 15 -40.29 -36.32 -17.23
C THR A 15 -38.99 -35.50 -17.39
N GLU A 16 -37.80 -35.88 -16.92
CA GLU A 16 -37.19 -37.20 -16.76
C GLU A 16 -36.02 -37.19 -15.74
N LYS A 17 -35.60 -38.41 -15.39
CA LYS A 17 -34.63 -38.86 -14.40
C LYS A 17 -33.18 -38.39 -14.64
N GLY A 18 -32.44 -38.19 -13.56
CA GLY A 18 -30.97 -38.10 -13.55
C GLY A 18 -30.41 -38.47 -12.18
N SER A 19 -30.13 -39.77 -12.01
CA SER A 19 -29.58 -40.39 -10.80
C SER A 19 -28.11 -40.00 -10.59
N ILE A 20 -27.71 -39.55 -9.40
CA ILE A 20 -26.32 -39.69 -8.94
C ILE A 20 -26.31 -40.15 -7.48
N SER A 21 -25.71 -41.32 -7.30
CA SER A 21 -25.56 -42.08 -6.06
C SER A 21 -24.61 -41.41 -5.06
N SER A 22 -25.05 -41.39 -3.81
CA SER A 22 -24.20 -41.39 -2.62
C SER A 22 -23.31 -42.64 -2.60
N SER A 23 -22.05 -42.52 -2.17
CA SER A 23 -21.47 -43.29 -1.04
C SER A 23 -19.93 -43.32 -1.02
N ARG A 24 -19.44 -43.35 0.22
CA ARG A 24 -18.10 -43.69 0.76
C ARG A 24 -17.08 -42.55 0.87
N SER A 25 -16.84 -42.02 2.08
CA SER A 25 -16.21 -42.67 3.26
C SER A 25 -14.83 -43.23 2.93
N GLY A 26 -13.80 -42.45 3.24
CA GLY A 26 -12.41 -42.88 3.20
C GLY A 26 -11.56 -41.99 4.10
N GLY A 27 -11.69 -42.20 5.42
CA GLY A 27 -10.85 -41.54 6.42
C GLY A 27 -9.37 -41.81 6.16
N ARG A 28 -8.58 -40.73 6.11
CA ARG A 28 -7.12 -40.82 6.21
C ARG A 28 -6.69 -40.25 7.55
N LYS A 29 -6.07 -41.13 8.32
CA LYS A 29 -5.58 -40.97 9.68
C LYS A 29 -4.57 -39.82 9.75
N LEU A 30 -4.83 -38.86 10.64
CA LEU A 30 -3.81 -37.97 11.17
C LEU A 30 -2.72 -38.81 11.85
N ARG A 31 -1.47 -38.64 11.43
CA ARG A 31 -0.31 -39.02 12.22
C ARG A 31 0.28 -37.72 12.77
N ALA A 32 0.05 -37.50 14.06
CA ALA A 32 0.79 -36.53 14.85
C ALA A 32 2.26 -36.98 14.89
N LEU A 33 3.17 -36.12 14.45
CA LEU A 33 4.60 -36.29 14.62
C LEU A 33 5.04 -35.32 15.72
N THR A 34 5.26 -35.84 16.91
CA THR A 34 5.83 -35.12 18.06
C THR A 34 7.29 -35.53 18.19
N VAL A 35 8.23 -34.69 17.77
CA VAL A 35 9.66 -34.69 18.15
C VAL A 35 10.18 -33.28 17.81
N GLY A 36 10.86 -32.48 18.60
CA GLY A 36 11.30 -32.52 19.99
C GLY A 36 11.92 -31.13 20.23
N VAL A 37 11.62 -30.51 21.38
CA VAL A 37 12.20 -29.21 21.74
C VAL A 37 13.66 -29.44 22.14
N ALA A 38 14.60 -28.97 21.31
CA ALA A 38 16.00 -28.88 21.70
C ALA A 38 16.25 -27.50 22.32
N ALA A 39 16.45 -27.48 23.64
CA ALA A 39 17.00 -26.33 24.34
C ALA A 39 18.47 -26.15 23.93
N ALA A 40 18.78 -25.03 23.28
CA ALA A 40 20.16 -24.57 23.10
C ALA A 40 20.46 -23.55 24.18
N SER A 41 21.43 -23.90 25.03
CA SER A 41 21.87 -23.15 26.20
C SER A 41 22.35 -21.75 25.87
N LEU A 42 21.91 -20.82 26.72
CA LEU A 42 22.38 -19.45 26.88
C LEU A 42 23.87 -19.45 27.27
N VAL A 43 24.73 -18.89 26.42
CA VAL A 43 26.11 -18.54 26.78
C VAL A 43 26.14 -17.06 27.16
N ILE A 44 26.33 -16.80 28.45
CA ILE A 44 26.61 -15.46 29.00
C ILE A 44 28.12 -15.23 28.89
N LEU A 45 28.54 -14.18 28.20
CA LEU A 45 29.90 -13.64 28.23
C LEU A 45 29.87 -12.18 28.72
N PRO A 46 30.95 -11.68 29.35
CA PRO A 46 30.87 -10.59 30.31
C PRO A 46 30.82 -9.20 29.67
N ALA A 47 30.24 -8.28 30.42
CA ALA A 47 30.25 -6.84 30.18
C ALA A 47 31.64 -6.21 30.42
N GLY A 48 31.96 -5.21 29.61
CA GLY A 48 33.14 -4.34 29.71
C GLY A 48 33.88 -4.32 28.36
N THR A 49 34.16 -3.20 27.70
CA THR A 49 34.20 -1.80 28.12
C THR A 49 34.25 -0.92 26.86
N ALA A 50 33.97 0.37 27.05
CA ALA A 50 34.38 1.51 26.23
C ALA A 50 33.45 1.93 25.05
N PHE A 51 32.82 3.08 25.30
CA PHE A 51 32.31 4.04 24.34
C PHE A 51 33.28 4.26 23.16
N ALA A 52 32.74 4.19 21.95
CA ALA A 52 33.20 4.96 20.80
C ALA A 52 31.93 5.48 20.07
N GLN A 53 31.77 6.80 20.02
CA GLN A 53 30.81 7.45 19.15
C GLN A 53 31.21 7.17 17.68
N PRO A 54 30.27 6.91 16.76
CA PRO A 54 30.57 7.06 15.35
C PRO A 54 30.58 8.56 15.03
N ASP A 55 31.78 9.14 15.03
CA ASP A 55 32.08 10.31 14.20
C ASP A 55 32.10 9.86 12.73
N GLY A 56 31.47 10.65 11.86
CA GLY A 56 31.73 10.56 10.42
C GLY A 56 30.66 9.83 9.62
N SER A 57 29.82 10.64 8.98
CA SER A 57 29.08 10.36 7.75
C SER A 57 29.89 9.57 6.73
N ASP A 58 29.43 8.36 6.40
CA ASP A 58 29.63 7.74 5.08
C ASP A 58 28.43 6.83 4.81
N SER A 59 27.27 7.46 4.55
CA SER A 59 26.18 6.80 3.85
C SER A 59 26.61 6.62 2.41
N GLY A 60 27.27 5.50 2.12
CA GLY A 60 27.60 5.07 0.77
C GLY A 60 26.31 4.85 -0.03
N GLY A 61 25.78 5.92 -0.61
CA GLY A 61 24.68 5.85 -1.58
C GLY A 61 25.15 5.08 -2.81
N SER A 62 24.28 4.22 -3.37
CA SER A 62 24.56 3.54 -4.63
C SER A 62 24.72 4.60 -5.72
N ALA A 63 25.97 4.95 -6.01
CA ALA A 63 26.33 5.88 -7.05
C ALA A 63 26.12 5.20 -8.41
N GLN A 64 25.42 5.89 -9.31
CA GLN A 64 25.17 5.38 -10.65
C GLN A 64 26.50 5.15 -11.40
N PRO A 65 26.70 3.99 -12.06
CA PRO A 65 27.94 3.69 -12.76
C PRO A 65 28.23 4.71 -13.89
N SER A 66 29.49 5.15 -13.96
CA SER A 66 29.90 6.41 -14.61
C SER A 66 30.11 6.38 -16.14
N GLU A 67 29.95 5.24 -16.83
CA GLU A 67 30.53 5.09 -18.18
C GLU A 67 29.73 5.73 -19.34
N THR A 68 28.55 6.31 -19.10
CA THR A 68 27.71 6.95 -20.15
C THR A 68 27.08 8.28 -19.74
N MET A 69 27.51 8.86 -18.61
CA MET A 69 26.93 10.08 -18.07
C MET A 69 27.51 11.31 -18.77
N PRO A 70 26.70 12.19 -19.41
CA PRO A 70 27.20 13.46 -19.91
C PRO A 70 27.72 14.31 -18.74
N PRO A 71 28.58 15.31 -18.95
CA PRO A 71 28.85 16.29 -17.91
C PRO A 71 27.54 16.96 -17.50
N ARG A 72 27.36 17.21 -16.20
CA ARG A 72 26.20 17.96 -15.74
C ARG A 72 26.26 19.36 -16.37
N PRO A 73 25.18 19.87 -16.99
CA PRO A 73 25.18 21.23 -17.48
C PRO A 73 25.48 22.17 -16.31
N ASP A 74 26.53 22.99 -16.44
CA ASP A 74 26.77 24.12 -15.57
C ASP A 74 25.55 25.05 -15.68
N SER A 75 24.63 24.96 -14.71
CA SER A 75 23.48 25.83 -14.37
C SER A 75 22.59 26.49 -15.46
N ASP A 76 22.89 26.38 -16.75
CA ASP A 76 22.27 27.17 -17.83
C ASP A 76 21.35 26.33 -18.73
N GLY A 77 21.01 25.11 -18.31
CA GLY A 77 20.03 24.23 -18.98
C GLY A 77 18.57 24.56 -18.60
N PRO A 78 17.58 24.20 -19.43
CA PRO A 78 16.22 24.76 -19.41
C PRO A 78 15.30 24.14 -18.35
N ASN A 79 15.76 23.99 -17.10
CA ASN A 79 14.90 23.64 -15.98
C ASN A 79 14.60 24.89 -15.13
N ALA A 80 13.51 25.58 -15.47
CA ALA A 80 13.02 26.78 -14.79
C ALA A 80 12.58 26.56 -13.33
N ASN A 81 12.74 25.36 -12.76
CA ASN A 81 12.28 25.01 -11.41
C ASN A 81 13.40 24.55 -10.45
N ALA A 82 14.68 24.82 -10.75
CA ALA A 82 15.73 24.57 -9.76
C ALA A 82 15.42 25.31 -8.44
N PRO A 83 15.49 24.62 -7.27
CA PRO A 83 15.20 25.25 -5.98
C PRO A 83 16.11 26.44 -5.74
N GLN A 84 15.55 27.54 -5.20
CA GLN A 84 16.25 28.82 -4.99
C GLN A 84 17.54 28.70 -4.18
N SER A 85 17.69 27.64 -3.38
CA SER A 85 18.91 27.30 -2.64
C SER A 85 20.13 27.13 -3.55
N ARG A 86 19.95 26.75 -4.82
CA ARG A 86 21.05 26.65 -5.79
C ARG A 86 21.52 28.01 -6.29
N LYS A 87 20.60 28.99 -6.47
CA LYS A 87 20.95 30.34 -6.94
C LYS A 87 21.88 31.08 -5.97
N GLN A 88 21.87 30.72 -4.70
CA GLN A 88 22.74 31.33 -3.69
C GLN A 88 24.16 30.72 -3.66
N ALA A 89 24.36 29.52 -4.23
CA ALA A 89 25.64 28.83 -4.28
C ALA A 89 26.47 29.15 -5.55
N GLU A 90 25.96 29.97 -6.46
CA GLU A 90 26.50 30.28 -7.80
C GLU A 90 27.88 30.99 -7.83
N ASN A 91 28.49 31.32 -6.69
CA ASN A 91 29.74 32.09 -6.64
C ASN A 91 31.00 31.25 -6.36
N ASP A 92 30.95 29.92 -6.41
CA ASP A 92 32.11 29.06 -6.15
C ASP A 92 32.26 27.97 -7.23
N PRO A 93 33.33 27.99 -8.07
CA PRO A 93 33.52 27.10 -9.22
C PRO A 93 33.91 25.65 -8.84
N GLY A 94 33.46 25.19 -7.67
CA GLY A 94 33.57 23.82 -7.19
C GLY A 94 32.38 23.42 -6.35
N ALA A 95 31.17 23.92 -6.67
CA ALA A 95 29.95 23.70 -5.91
C ALA A 95 29.68 22.19 -5.72
N ALA A 96 30.17 21.68 -4.59
CA ALA A 96 29.95 20.35 -4.09
C ALA A 96 28.43 20.08 -4.04
N ALA A 97 28.07 18.80 -4.14
CA ALA A 97 26.73 18.32 -3.90
C ALA A 97 26.11 19.07 -2.69
N LEU A 98 24.91 19.61 -2.85
CA LEU A 98 24.19 20.23 -1.74
C LEU A 98 24.15 19.21 -0.59
N PRO A 99 24.56 19.57 0.65
CA PRO A 99 24.55 18.62 1.75
C PRO A 99 23.17 17.96 1.91
N GLY A 100 23.13 16.63 1.84
CA GLY A 100 21.88 15.86 1.88
C GLY A 100 21.14 15.74 0.55
N CYS A 101 21.80 16.02 -0.59
CA CYS A 101 21.27 15.79 -1.93
C CYS A 101 22.21 14.91 -2.76
N ALA A 102 21.63 14.17 -3.70
CA ALA A 102 22.34 13.40 -4.71
C ALA A 102 21.75 13.66 -6.10
N ASP A 103 22.63 13.69 -7.09
CA ASP A 103 22.27 13.92 -8.49
C ASP A 103 22.31 12.62 -9.29
N TYR A 104 21.30 12.43 -10.13
CA TYR A 104 21.11 11.23 -10.93
C TYR A 104 20.91 11.63 -12.39
N TRP A 105 21.62 10.93 -13.28
CA TRP A 105 21.42 11.06 -14.71
C TRP A 105 20.43 10.00 -15.19
N ASN A 106 19.26 10.42 -15.69
CA ASN A 106 18.31 9.50 -16.28
C ASN A 106 18.47 9.48 -17.82
N PRO A 107 19.11 8.44 -18.39
CA PRO A 107 19.34 8.36 -19.84
C PRO A 107 18.06 8.14 -20.64
N GLN A 108 16.97 7.66 -20.02
CA GLN A 108 15.68 7.49 -20.70
C GLN A 108 15.00 8.83 -20.96
N LEU A 109 15.26 9.82 -20.09
CA LEU A 109 14.70 11.16 -20.18
C LEU A 109 15.71 12.20 -20.69
N ASP A 110 16.96 11.78 -20.93
CA ASP A 110 18.08 12.66 -21.29
C ASP A 110 18.18 13.88 -20.34
N SER A 111 17.99 13.64 -19.05
CA SER A 111 17.91 14.69 -18.03
C SER A 111 18.55 14.30 -16.70
N TRP A 112 19.06 15.33 -16.02
CA TRP A 112 19.52 15.25 -14.64
C TRP A 112 18.37 15.51 -13.66
N PHE A 113 18.36 14.77 -12.55
CA PHE A 113 17.42 14.95 -11.45
C PHE A 113 18.17 14.97 -10.12
N MET A 114 17.68 15.77 -9.19
CA MET A 114 18.24 15.90 -7.84
C MET A 114 17.24 15.39 -6.80
N VAL A 115 17.68 14.46 -5.95
CA VAL A 115 16.90 13.89 -4.85
C VAL A 115 17.56 14.29 -3.55
N CYS A 116 16.79 14.78 -2.58
CA CYS A 116 17.31 15.36 -1.34
C CYS A 116 16.61 14.83 -0.08
N GLY A 117 17.23 15.07 1.07
CA GLY A 117 16.64 14.92 2.40
C GLY A 117 16.04 13.54 2.66
N ARG A 118 14.87 13.53 3.32
CA ARG A 118 14.20 12.29 3.74
C ARG A 118 13.78 11.40 2.57
N ILE A 119 13.52 11.99 1.41
CA ILE A 119 13.22 11.25 0.19
C ILE A 119 14.47 10.52 -0.31
N LEU A 120 15.63 11.18 -0.28
CA LEU A 120 16.91 10.54 -0.61
C LEU A 120 17.25 9.43 0.39
N ASP A 121 17.06 9.68 1.70
CA ASP A 121 17.28 8.67 2.74
C ASP A 121 16.45 7.41 2.46
N LYS A 122 15.14 7.56 2.24
CA LYS A 122 14.24 6.46 1.87
C LYS A 122 14.63 5.78 0.56
N TYR A 123 15.02 6.56 -0.46
CA TYR A 123 15.45 5.99 -1.73
C TYR A 123 16.69 5.10 -1.56
N ASN A 124 17.66 5.53 -0.75
CA ASN A 124 18.85 4.75 -0.42
C ASN A 124 18.51 3.50 0.41
N GLU A 125 17.60 3.61 1.38
CA GLU A 125 17.09 2.46 2.16
C GLU A 125 16.48 1.37 1.25
N LEU A 126 15.83 1.79 0.16
CA LEU A 126 15.21 0.89 -0.82
C LEU A 126 16.20 0.40 -1.90
N GLY A 127 17.50 0.68 -1.77
CA GLY A 127 18.55 0.19 -2.68
C GLY A 127 18.94 1.17 -3.78
N GLY A 128 18.41 2.41 -3.77
CA GLY A 128 18.76 3.44 -4.74
C GLY A 128 18.50 3.02 -6.18
N VAL A 129 19.47 3.29 -7.06
CA VAL A 129 19.37 2.99 -8.50
C VAL A 129 19.23 1.49 -8.81
N ASP A 130 19.80 0.63 -7.97
CA ASP A 130 19.71 -0.83 -8.10
C ASP A 130 18.45 -1.39 -7.41
N GLY A 131 17.69 -0.52 -6.74
CA GLY A 131 16.47 -0.84 -6.03
C GLY A 131 15.24 -0.98 -6.96
N PRO A 132 14.07 -1.28 -6.36
CA PRO A 132 12.86 -1.54 -7.13
C PRO A 132 12.26 -0.29 -7.80
N LEU A 133 12.67 0.92 -7.38
CA LEU A 133 12.10 2.18 -7.86
C LEU A 133 12.71 2.60 -9.22
N GLY A 134 13.96 2.21 -9.45
CA GLY A 134 14.75 2.68 -10.59
C GLY A 134 15.16 4.14 -10.45
N LEU A 135 15.48 4.79 -11.57
CA LEU A 135 16.03 6.16 -11.58
C LEU A 135 14.94 7.21 -11.30
N PRO A 136 15.29 8.36 -10.70
CA PRO A 136 14.36 9.47 -10.57
C PRO A 136 13.95 10.02 -11.95
N THR A 137 12.71 10.49 -12.02
CA THR A 137 12.08 11.12 -13.20
C THR A 137 11.59 12.54 -12.92
N SER A 138 11.77 13.01 -11.68
CA SER A 138 11.54 14.39 -11.27
C SER A 138 12.56 14.82 -10.22
N ASP A 139 12.75 16.13 -10.09
CA ASP A 139 13.34 16.70 -8.87
C ASP A 139 12.33 16.57 -7.70
N GLU A 140 12.74 16.97 -6.50
CA GLU A 140 11.82 17.09 -5.37
C GLU A 140 10.76 18.18 -5.61
N LEU A 141 9.51 17.76 -5.80
CA LEU A 141 8.35 18.63 -6.01
C LEU A 141 7.63 18.87 -4.67
N THR A 142 7.10 20.08 -4.49
CA THR A 142 6.14 20.35 -3.41
C THR A 142 4.76 19.85 -3.82
N ASN A 143 4.08 19.15 -2.93
CA ASN A 143 2.74 18.61 -3.21
C ASN A 143 1.69 19.74 -3.28
N PRO A 144 0.60 19.54 -4.04
CA PRO A 144 -0.51 20.49 -4.15
C PRO A 144 -1.09 21.05 -2.84
N ASP A 145 -1.01 20.29 -1.74
CA ASP A 145 -1.45 20.75 -0.42
C ASP A 145 -0.52 21.79 0.24
N GLY A 146 0.68 22.00 -0.33
CA GLY A 146 1.71 22.89 0.19
C GLY A 146 2.44 22.37 1.43
N VAL A 147 2.23 21.11 1.81
CA VAL A 147 2.79 20.53 3.05
C VAL A 147 3.91 19.55 2.73
N GLY A 148 3.61 18.55 1.91
CA GLY A 148 4.54 17.46 1.64
C GLY A 148 5.38 17.69 0.39
N LYS A 149 6.28 16.74 0.17
CA LYS A 149 7.19 16.70 -0.96
C LYS A 149 7.11 15.34 -1.62
N ARG A 150 7.48 15.27 -2.90
CA ARG A 150 7.57 14.00 -3.62
C ARG A 150 8.66 14.00 -4.68
N THR A 151 9.17 12.81 -4.95
CA THR A 151 9.98 12.51 -6.14
C THR A 151 9.38 11.28 -6.81
N SER A 152 9.34 11.28 -8.14
CA SER A 152 8.88 10.17 -8.95
C SER A 152 10.06 9.42 -9.58
N PHE A 153 9.86 8.14 -9.87
CA PHE A 153 10.89 7.22 -10.37
C PHE A 153 10.39 6.42 -11.58
N THR A 154 11.29 5.78 -12.31
CA THR A 154 11.00 5.13 -13.61
C THR A 154 10.03 3.96 -13.51
N ASN A 155 10.01 3.23 -12.39
CA ASN A 155 9.23 1.99 -12.26
C ASN A 155 7.82 2.23 -11.70
N ASP A 156 7.12 3.25 -12.23
CA ASP A 156 5.75 3.62 -11.82
C ASP A 156 5.61 3.77 -10.29
N SER A 157 6.60 4.43 -9.68
CA SER A 157 6.69 4.61 -8.23
C SER A 157 7.09 6.03 -7.88
N SER A 158 6.75 6.44 -6.68
CA SER A 158 7.12 7.71 -6.10
C SER A 158 7.39 7.52 -4.61
N ILE A 159 8.22 8.39 -4.05
CA ILE A 159 8.37 8.53 -2.61
C ILE A 159 7.71 9.85 -2.23
N TYR A 160 6.75 9.78 -1.31
CA TYR A 160 6.06 10.92 -0.73
C TYR A 160 6.54 11.13 0.69
N TRP A 161 6.84 12.38 1.04
CA TRP A 161 7.21 12.77 2.39
C TRP A 161 6.21 13.80 2.93
N SER A 162 5.86 13.67 4.21
CA SER A 162 5.20 14.74 4.97
C SER A 162 5.78 14.82 6.39
N PRO A 163 5.63 15.95 7.10
CA PRO A 163 6.03 16.06 8.50
C PRO A 163 5.33 15.05 9.42
N ALA A 164 4.14 14.59 9.07
CA ALA A 164 3.30 13.73 9.90
C ALA A 164 3.49 12.22 9.61
N SER A 165 3.96 11.86 8.41
CA SER A 165 4.15 10.46 8.00
C SER A 165 5.60 10.07 7.75
N ASP A 166 6.53 11.03 7.63
CA ASP A 166 7.85 10.78 7.03
C ASP A 166 7.75 10.28 5.56
N ALA A 167 8.88 9.85 4.99
CA ALA A 167 9.01 9.44 3.59
C ALA A 167 8.58 7.98 3.38
N HIS A 168 7.68 7.77 2.42
CA HIS A 168 7.15 6.45 2.07
C HIS A 168 6.99 6.24 0.58
N GLN A 169 7.32 5.03 0.13
CA GLN A 169 7.13 4.60 -1.25
C GLN A 169 5.68 4.21 -1.53
N ILE A 170 5.21 4.61 -2.71
CA ILE A 170 3.91 4.26 -3.27
C ILE A 170 4.00 4.16 -4.80
N GLY A 171 3.31 3.19 -5.41
CA GLY A 171 3.36 3.00 -6.86
C GLY A 171 2.35 1.99 -7.39
N GLY A 172 2.45 1.68 -8.68
CA GLY A 172 1.66 0.67 -9.37
C GLY A 172 0.15 0.83 -9.18
N ALA A 173 -0.56 -0.29 -9.07
CA ALA A 173 -2.01 -0.31 -8.92
C ALA A 173 -2.50 0.44 -7.65
N ILE A 174 -1.73 0.38 -6.56
CA ILE A 174 -2.04 1.07 -5.30
C ILE A 174 -1.93 2.58 -5.48
N GLY A 175 -0.83 3.07 -6.03
CA GLY A 175 -0.62 4.47 -6.35
C GLY A 175 -1.66 5.00 -7.33
N ALA A 176 -2.05 4.19 -8.32
CA ALA A 176 -3.10 4.54 -9.29
C ALA A 176 -4.50 4.62 -8.66
N GLU A 177 -4.82 3.80 -7.65
CA GLU A 177 -6.05 3.92 -6.87
C GLU A 177 -6.02 5.15 -5.96
N TRP A 178 -4.92 5.37 -5.25
CA TRP A 178 -4.74 6.55 -4.41
C TRP A 178 -4.86 7.85 -5.22
N ALA A 179 -4.29 7.88 -6.43
CA ALA A 179 -4.45 8.96 -7.39
C ALA A 179 -5.92 9.26 -7.73
N ARG A 180 -6.70 8.22 -8.02
CA ARG A 180 -8.15 8.34 -8.29
C ARG A 180 -8.94 8.85 -7.08
N LYS A 181 -8.39 8.73 -5.88
CA LYS A 181 -8.96 9.24 -4.62
C LYS A 181 -8.45 10.63 -4.23
N GLY A 182 -7.67 11.29 -5.09
CA GLY A 182 -7.20 12.66 -4.88
C GLY A 182 -5.82 12.76 -4.23
N TRP A 183 -5.02 11.69 -4.25
CA TRP A 183 -3.69 11.65 -3.63
C TRP A 183 -3.73 12.15 -2.17
N GLU A 184 -2.74 12.95 -1.75
CA GLU A 184 -2.62 13.51 -0.41
C GLU A 184 -3.73 14.52 -0.06
N THR A 185 -4.38 15.10 -1.06
CA THR A 185 -5.53 16.01 -0.85
C THR A 185 -6.84 15.26 -0.60
N GLY A 186 -6.87 13.96 -0.87
CA GLY A 186 -8.00 13.08 -0.65
C GLY A 186 -8.15 12.66 0.81
N ALA A 187 -9.26 11.97 1.11
CA ALA A 187 -9.58 11.52 2.47
C ALA A 187 -8.55 10.55 3.07
N HIS A 188 -7.76 9.88 2.22
CA HIS A 188 -6.70 8.96 2.68
C HIS A 188 -5.45 9.70 3.19
N GLY A 189 -5.20 10.94 2.75
CA GLY A 189 -3.98 11.66 3.10
C GLY A 189 -2.71 10.99 2.58
N TYR A 190 -1.59 11.18 3.28
CA TYR A 190 -0.30 10.60 2.90
C TYR A 190 -0.18 9.11 3.23
N PRO A 191 0.64 8.35 2.49
CA PRO A 191 1.08 7.03 2.94
C PRO A 191 1.84 7.13 4.27
N VAL A 192 1.63 6.16 5.16
CA VAL A 192 2.36 5.97 6.43
C VAL A 192 3.13 4.65 6.47
N SER A 193 3.16 3.95 5.34
CA SER A 193 3.97 2.76 5.11
C SER A 193 4.51 2.80 3.69
N ASP A 194 5.67 2.16 3.48
CA ASP A 194 6.05 1.68 2.15
C ASP A 194 5.05 0.61 1.68
N GLU A 195 5.14 0.16 0.42
CA GLU A 195 4.32 -0.97 -0.03
C GLU A 195 4.72 -2.26 0.73
N LEU A 196 3.76 -2.85 1.43
CA LEU A 196 3.93 -4.03 2.26
C LEU A 196 3.41 -5.29 1.56
N ASN A 197 4.01 -6.44 1.88
CA ASN A 197 3.46 -7.74 1.51
C ASN A 197 2.23 -8.04 2.37
N ALA A 198 1.15 -8.47 1.74
CA ALA A 198 0.04 -9.11 2.43
C ALA A 198 0.45 -10.48 3.00
N GLN A 199 -0.31 -10.99 3.96
CA GLN A 199 0.04 -12.22 4.69
C GLN A 199 0.12 -13.48 3.80
N ASP A 200 -0.56 -13.47 2.65
CA ASP A 200 -0.52 -14.55 1.66
C ASP A 200 0.77 -14.58 0.82
N GLY A 201 1.60 -13.52 0.91
CA GLY A 201 2.83 -13.33 0.13
C GLY A 201 2.60 -12.81 -1.29
N THR A 202 1.36 -12.77 -1.78
CA THR A 202 1.01 -12.37 -3.15
C THR A 202 0.36 -11.00 -3.25
N GLY A 203 -0.48 -10.64 -2.29
CA GLY A 203 -1.06 -9.31 -2.22
C GLY A 203 -0.05 -8.26 -1.77
N ARG A 204 -0.40 -6.99 -2.02
CA ARG A 204 0.36 -5.81 -1.60
C ARG A 204 -0.59 -4.78 -1.02
N TYR A 205 -0.11 -3.95 -0.10
CA TYR A 205 -0.89 -2.83 0.41
C TYR A 205 -0.01 -1.68 0.92
N ASN A 206 -0.57 -0.48 0.94
CA ASN A 206 -0.07 0.63 1.73
C ASN A 206 -1.11 1.02 2.78
N THR A 207 -0.64 1.48 3.94
CA THR A 207 -1.45 2.15 4.96
C THR A 207 -1.32 3.66 4.82
N PHE A 208 -2.40 4.39 5.10
CA PHE A 208 -2.49 5.84 4.92
C PHE A 208 -2.98 6.56 6.19
N GLN A 209 -2.64 7.84 6.29
CA GLN A 209 -2.98 8.71 7.43
C GLN A 209 -4.47 8.77 7.76
N GLY A 210 -5.34 8.67 6.74
CA GLY A 210 -6.79 8.73 6.84
C GLY A 210 -7.46 7.50 7.47
N ASN A 211 -6.74 6.72 8.28
CA ASN A 211 -7.20 5.46 8.85
C ASN A 211 -7.74 4.50 7.76
N SER A 212 -6.96 4.36 6.70
CA SER A 212 -7.34 3.60 5.50
C SER A 212 -6.16 2.83 4.96
N ASP A 213 -6.45 1.73 4.26
CA ASP A 213 -5.48 0.98 3.47
C ASP A 213 -5.93 0.89 2.02
N ILE A 214 -5.00 0.70 1.11
CA ILE A 214 -5.29 0.36 -0.28
C ILE A 214 -4.59 -0.96 -0.59
N TYR A 215 -5.38 -1.96 -0.97
CA TYR A 215 -4.90 -3.31 -1.24
C TYR A 215 -4.94 -3.63 -2.73
N TRP A 216 -3.92 -4.33 -3.20
CA TRP A 216 -3.85 -4.94 -4.50
C TRP A 216 -3.60 -6.45 -4.37
N HIS A 217 -4.20 -7.24 -5.26
CA HIS A 217 -3.96 -8.67 -5.34
C HIS A 217 -3.98 -9.12 -6.82
N PRO A 218 -3.16 -10.09 -7.26
CA PRO A 218 -3.13 -10.53 -8.67
C PRO A 218 -4.50 -10.93 -9.26
N ASN A 219 -5.38 -11.50 -8.43
CA ASN A 219 -6.75 -11.88 -8.83
C ASN A 219 -7.65 -10.68 -9.22
N THR A 220 -7.30 -9.45 -8.83
CA THR A 220 -8.02 -8.22 -9.21
C THR A 220 -7.40 -7.53 -10.43
N GLY A 221 -6.42 -8.18 -11.09
CA GLY A 221 -5.73 -7.65 -12.26
C GLY A 221 -4.93 -6.40 -11.93
N THR A 222 -5.22 -5.28 -12.60
CA THR A 222 -4.53 -3.99 -12.37
C THR A 222 -5.27 -3.08 -11.39
N SER A 223 -6.36 -3.55 -10.78
CA SER A 223 -7.16 -2.74 -9.85
C SER A 223 -6.75 -3.01 -8.41
N ALA A 224 -6.44 -1.93 -7.68
CA ALA A 224 -6.37 -1.90 -6.23
C ALA A 224 -7.63 -1.25 -5.66
N PHE A 225 -7.94 -1.52 -4.39
CA PHE A 225 -9.16 -1.05 -3.74
C PHE A 225 -8.88 -0.49 -2.36
N ALA A 226 -9.47 0.67 -2.08
CA ALA A 226 -9.39 1.31 -0.77
C ALA A 226 -10.37 0.65 0.21
N VAL A 227 -9.92 0.43 1.44
CA VAL A 227 -10.74 0.00 2.58
C VAL A 227 -10.51 1.01 3.70
N TRP A 228 -11.59 1.58 4.24
CA TRP A 228 -11.51 2.70 5.20
C TRP A 228 -12.70 2.72 6.17
N GLY A 229 -12.61 3.58 7.19
CA GLY A 229 -13.70 3.80 8.16
C GLY A 229 -14.17 2.54 8.90
N GLU A 230 -15.48 2.46 9.13
CA GLU A 230 -16.13 1.40 9.91
C GLU A 230 -16.14 0.04 9.18
N ILE A 231 -16.17 0.06 7.84
CA ILE A 231 -16.03 -1.17 7.04
C ILE A 231 -14.63 -1.75 7.22
N ARG A 232 -13.59 -0.91 7.17
CA ARG A 232 -12.22 -1.34 7.48
C ARG A 232 -12.11 -1.90 8.87
N GLN A 233 -12.67 -1.24 9.88
CA GLN A 233 -12.60 -1.72 11.25
C GLN A 233 -13.18 -3.13 11.38
N ALA A 234 -14.41 -3.35 10.89
CA ALA A 234 -15.03 -4.67 10.95
C ALA A 234 -14.25 -5.73 10.15
N TRP A 235 -13.65 -5.35 9.02
CA TRP A 235 -12.80 -6.22 8.22
C TRP A 235 -11.52 -6.61 8.95
N LEU A 236 -10.82 -5.65 9.58
CA LEU A 236 -9.63 -5.91 10.40
C LEU A 236 -9.95 -6.80 11.61
N GLU A 237 -11.06 -6.53 12.31
CA GLU A 237 -11.54 -7.36 13.43
C GLU A 237 -11.89 -8.79 12.99
N SER A 238 -12.20 -8.97 11.70
CA SER A 238 -12.47 -10.28 11.09
C SER A 238 -11.22 -10.99 10.54
N GLY A 239 -10.03 -10.44 10.80
CA GLY A 239 -8.74 -11.00 10.38
C GLY A 239 -8.17 -10.43 9.08
N ALA A 240 -8.69 -9.29 8.61
CA ALA A 240 -8.23 -8.59 7.40
C ALA A 240 -8.20 -9.51 6.16
N GLU A 241 -7.18 -9.39 5.31
CA GLU A 241 -7.06 -10.17 4.07
C GLU A 241 -6.81 -11.66 4.30
N ALA A 242 -6.32 -12.05 5.48
CA ALA A 242 -6.18 -13.43 5.91
C ALA A 242 -7.47 -13.99 6.55
N GLY A 243 -8.45 -13.13 6.78
CA GLY A 243 -9.69 -13.41 7.50
C GLY A 243 -10.81 -13.99 6.63
N ARG A 244 -12.00 -14.11 7.23
CA ARG A 244 -13.17 -14.74 6.56
C ARG A 244 -13.60 -14.05 5.27
N PHE A 245 -13.29 -12.76 5.10
CA PHE A 245 -13.70 -11.98 3.94
C PHE A 245 -12.68 -11.99 2.79
N GLY A 246 -11.40 -12.22 3.09
CA GLY A 246 -10.33 -12.10 2.12
C GLY A 246 -10.07 -10.65 1.70
N PHE A 247 -9.45 -10.47 0.53
CA PHE A 247 -9.13 -9.14 -0.01
C PHE A 247 -10.37 -8.35 -0.46
N PRO A 248 -10.32 -7.00 -0.44
CA PRO A 248 -11.32 -6.19 -1.11
C PRO A 248 -11.29 -6.43 -2.63
N VAL A 249 -12.47 -6.47 -3.25
CA VAL A 249 -12.63 -6.63 -4.71
C VAL A 249 -13.47 -5.50 -5.34
N SER A 250 -13.86 -4.52 -4.52
CA SER A 250 -14.45 -3.25 -4.93
C SER A 250 -14.01 -2.16 -3.97
N ASN A 251 -14.15 -0.90 -4.39
CA ASN A 251 -14.27 0.19 -3.44
C ASN A 251 -15.62 0.14 -2.73
N GLU A 252 -15.77 0.92 -1.67
CA GLU A 252 -17.08 1.20 -1.09
C GLU A 252 -18.03 1.80 -2.13
N PHE A 253 -19.29 1.38 -2.05
CA PHE A 253 -20.40 1.88 -2.87
C PHE A 253 -21.61 2.16 -1.99
N GLU A 254 -22.43 3.10 -2.44
CA GLU A 254 -23.61 3.54 -1.70
C GLU A 254 -24.73 2.47 -1.75
N ILE A 255 -25.39 2.27 -0.61
CA ILE A 255 -26.61 1.46 -0.47
C ILE A 255 -27.68 2.30 0.24
N GLU A 256 -28.93 1.84 0.23
CA GLU A 256 -30.00 2.53 0.96
C GLU A 256 -29.66 2.64 2.46
N GLY A 257 -29.45 3.87 2.91
CA GLY A 257 -29.15 4.19 4.31
C GLY A 257 -27.73 3.85 4.75
N GLY A 258 -26.77 3.66 3.83
CA GLY A 258 -25.42 3.29 4.22
C GLY A 258 -24.42 3.11 3.08
N TRP A 259 -23.34 2.40 3.39
CA TRP A 259 -22.27 2.05 2.46
C TRP A 259 -22.02 0.54 2.52
N ALA A 260 -21.53 -0.02 1.43
CA ALA A 260 -21.15 -1.42 1.37
C ALA A 260 -19.86 -1.61 0.58
N GLN A 261 -19.14 -2.70 0.84
CA GLN A 261 -17.95 -3.07 0.11
C GLN A 261 -17.91 -4.57 -0.14
N HIS A 262 -17.55 -4.95 -1.37
CA HIS A 262 -17.34 -6.34 -1.73
C HIS A 262 -15.92 -6.78 -1.40
N PHE A 263 -15.83 -7.97 -0.82
CA PHE A 263 -14.61 -8.72 -0.56
C PHE A 263 -14.69 -10.07 -1.28
N GLN A 264 -13.56 -10.77 -1.41
CA GLN A 264 -13.48 -12.06 -2.10
C GLN A 264 -14.55 -13.06 -1.64
N ASN A 265 -14.82 -13.10 -0.33
CA ASN A 265 -15.67 -14.11 0.30
C ASN A 265 -16.90 -13.51 1.00
N GLY A 266 -17.29 -12.28 0.67
CA GLY A 266 -18.46 -11.66 1.28
C GLY A 266 -18.62 -10.17 0.99
N THR A 267 -19.53 -9.54 1.70
CA THR A 267 -19.78 -8.10 1.62
C THR A 267 -19.99 -7.58 3.03
N LEU A 268 -19.37 -6.46 3.36
CA LEU A 268 -19.65 -5.73 4.58
C LEU A 268 -20.50 -4.51 4.24
N GLU A 269 -21.51 -4.25 5.06
CA GLU A 269 -22.39 -3.09 4.98
C GLU A 269 -22.28 -2.28 6.26
N TRP A 270 -22.20 -0.97 6.14
CA TRP A 270 -22.25 -0.05 7.25
C TRP A 270 -23.48 0.85 7.16
N ARG A 271 -24.15 1.08 8.29
CA ARG A 271 -25.25 2.05 8.43
C ARG A 271 -24.97 2.97 9.62
N PRO A 272 -25.45 4.23 9.60
CA PRO A 272 -25.26 5.15 10.72
C PRO A 272 -25.71 4.57 12.05
N GLY A 273 -24.87 4.70 13.09
CA GLY A 273 -25.18 4.31 14.46
C GLY A 273 -24.76 2.89 14.86
N GLY A 274 -24.02 2.16 14.02
CA GLY A 274 -23.47 0.85 14.38
C GLY A 274 -22.18 0.52 13.62
N PRO A 275 -21.53 -0.61 13.95
CA PRO A 275 -20.39 -1.12 13.19
C PRO A 275 -20.82 -1.65 11.82
N ALA A 276 -19.87 -1.84 10.91
CA ALA A 276 -20.15 -2.57 9.68
C ALA A 276 -20.41 -4.05 9.97
N VAL A 277 -21.39 -4.64 9.28
CA VAL A 277 -21.83 -6.02 9.46
C VAL A 277 -21.89 -6.76 8.13
N PRO A 278 -21.86 -8.10 8.12
CA PRO A 278 -21.93 -8.87 6.88
C PRO A 278 -23.30 -8.69 6.21
N SER A 279 -23.30 -8.43 4.90
CA SER A 279 -24.54 -8.33 4.12
C SER A 279 -25.34 -9.64 4.22
N GLY A 280 -26.63 -9.55 4.54
CA GLY A 280 -27.53 -10.69 4.71
C GLY A 280 -27.57 -11.32 6.11
N GLU A 281 -26.67 -10.94 7.02
CA GLU A 281 -26.83 -11.21 8.46
C GLU A 281 -27.50 -9.98 9.08
N LEU A 282 -28.81 -10.05 9.34
CA LEU A 282 -29.48 -9.00 10.12
C LEU A 282 -28.76 -8.89 11.48
N PRO A 283 -28.41 -7.68 11.96
CA PRO A 283 -27.80 -7.52 13.27
C PRO A 283 -28.71 -8.22 14.28
N SER A 284 -28.17 -9.15 15.06
CA SER A 284 -28.95 -9.86 16.07
C SER A 284 -29.54 -8.82 17.02
N LEU A 285 -30.85 -8.59 16.95
CA LEU A 285 -31.58 -7.65 17.81
C LEU A 285 -31.65 -8.09 19.28
N PHE A 286 -30.86 -9.10 19.66
CA PHE A 286 -30.78 -9.59 21.02
C PHE A 286 -29.33 -9.43 21.51
N PRO A 287 -29.06 -8.59 22.53
CA PRO A 287 -27.80 -8.68 23.22
C PRO A 287 -27.64 -10.10 23.75
N SER A 288 -26.48 -10.70 23.53
CA SER A 288 -26.08 -11.96 24.14
C SER A 288 -26.15 -11.81 25.66
N GLY A 289 -27.30 -12.18 26.22
CA GLY A 289 -27.47 -12.29 27.66
C GLY A 289 -26.44 -13.27 28.18
N SER A 290 -25.55 -12.76 29.04
CA SER A 290 -24.70 -13.55 29.91
C SER A 290 -25.54 -14.64 30.57
N ALA A 291 -25.29 -15.90 30.20
CA ALA A 291 -25.79 -17.04 30.94
C ALA A 291 -24.84 -17.31 32.10
N ASN A 292 -25.38 -17.10 33.31
CA ASN A 292 -24.91 -17.47 34.65
C ASN A 292 -23.59 -16.89 35.19
#